data_AF-A0A3B9J6Y1-F1
#
_entry.id   AF-A0A3B9J6Y1-F1
#
_cell.length_a   1.000
_cell.length_b   1.000
_cell.length_c   1.000
_cell.angle_alpha   90.00
_cell.angle_beta   90.00
_cell.angle_gamma   90.00
#
_symmetry.space_group_name_H-M   'P 1'
#
loop_
_entity.id
_entity.type
_entity.pdbx_description
1 polymer ?
#
loop_
_entity_poly.entity_id
_entity_poly.type
_entity_poly.pdbx_seq_one_letter_code
_entity_poly.pdbx_strand_id
1 'polypeptide(L)'
;MSKNTPYLEDPLGNEHLLENEVTILGRAMESGVVILSNRASREHAQIRREGRKVFLEDMESTNGTFLNNERIQGSAQLRDGDQVLVGDVTFTFRDPDTTTRESPFPELEVNAPAGEVRLNRRLLTLSPKEFALAAYLYDNRGKVCSKDDIGRAVWAEYQSGVFEYQIENL
;
A
#
# COMPACT_ATOMS: atom_id res chain seq x y z
N MET A 1 -2.42 -2.01 30.52
CA MET A 1 -2.63 -1.70 29.08
C MET A 1 -1.85 -2.75 28.32
N SER A 2 -2.54 -3.71 27.67
CA SER A 2 -1.87 -4.70 26.82
C SER A 2 -1.18 -3.96 25.68
N LYS A 3 0.14 -4.09 25.52
CA LYS A 3 0.82 -3.58 24.33
C LYS A 3 0.55 -4.60 23.22
N ASN A 4 -0.36 -4.26 22.32
CA ASN A 4 -0.55 -4.99 21.07
C ASN A 4 0.61 -4.59 20.14
N THR A 5 1.74 -5.30 20.27
CA THR A 5 2.96 -5.00 19.51
C THR A 5 2.79 -5.48 18.06
N PRO A 6 3.10 -4.65 17.04
CA PRO A 6 3.10 -5.11 15.66
C PRO A 6 4.18 -6.18 15.44
N TYR A 7 3.94 -7.10 14.52
CA TYR A 7 4.84 -8.23 14.27
C TYR A 7 4.89 -8.61 12.79
N LEU A 8 5.91 -9.37 12.43
CA LEU A 8 5.96 -10.07 11.15
C LEU A 8 5.60 -11.54 11.36
N GLU A 9 4.66 -12.05 10.60
CA GLU A 9 4.36 -13.47 10.51
C GLU A 9 5.16 -14.08 9.35
N ASP A 10 5.96 -15.10 9.62
CA ASP A 10 6.72 -15.80 8.59
C ASP A 10 5.88 -16.89 7.88
N PRO A 11 6.37 -17.51 6.79
CA PRO A 11 5.61 -18.55 6.07
C PRO A 11 5.29 -19.81 6.88
N LEU A 12 5.96 -20.02 8.02
CA LEU A 12 5.70 -21.13 8.94
C LEU A 12 4.68 -20.75 10.02
N GLY A 13 4.21 -19.50 10.03
CA GLY A 13 3.29 -18.96 11.01
C GLY A 13 3.96 -18.50 12.31
N ASN A 14 5.30 -18.36 12.35
CA ASN A 14 5.95 -17.81 13.53
C ASN A 14 5.85 -16.29 13.54
N GLU A 15 5.62 -15.73 14.72
CA GLU A 15 5.52 -14.29 14.95
C GLU A 15 6.87 -13.72 15.41
N HIS A 16 7.33 -12.69 14.71
CA HIS A 16 8.54 -11.93 15.03
C HIS A 16 8.13 -10.54 15.52
N LEU A 17 8.09 -10.35 16.84
CA LEU A 17 7.62 -9.11 17.46
C LEU A 17 8.56 -7.93 17.18
N LEU A 18 7.99 -6.80 16.74
CA LEU A 18 8.75 -5.58 16.43
C LEU A 18 8.83 -4.69 17.68
N GLU A 19 9.50 -5.16 18.73
CA GLU A 19 9.53 -4.47 20.02
C GLU A 19 10.39 -3.20 20.03
N ASN A 20 11.48 -3.21 19.24
CA ASN A 20 12.44 -2.13 19.17
C ASN A 20 12.04 -1.04 18.16
N GLU A 21 12.59 0.17 18.30
CA GLU A 21 12.41 1.26 17.33
C GLU A 21 12.94 0.87 15.94
N VAL A 22 14.02 0.10 15.88
CA VAL A 22 14.58 -0.45 14.65
C VAL A 22 14.76 -1.94 14.81
N THR A 23 14.29 -2.72 13.84
CA THR A 23 14.48 -4.16 13.75
C THR A 23 15.12 -4.47 12.40
N ILE A 24 16.31 -5.08 12.41
CA ILE A 24 17.01 -5.48 11.18
C ILE A 24 16.55 -6.88 10.75
N LEU A 25 16.24 -7.02 9.47
CA LEU A 25 15.97 -8.27 8.79
C LEU A 25 17.18 -8.64 7.95
N GLY A 26 17.65 -9.88 8.08
CA GLY A 26 18.80 -10.33 7.30
C GLY A 26 19.27 -11.72 7.69
N ARG A 27 20.24 -12.25 6.95
CA ARG A 27 20.78 -13.58 7.21
C ARG A 27 21.83 -13.63 8.31
N ALA A 28 22.25 -12.47 8.82
CA ALA A 28 23.20 -12.42 9.91
C ALA A 28 22.52 -12.88 11.20
N MET A 29 23.23 -13.64 12.05
CA MET A 29 22.65 -14.20 13.27
C MET A 29 22.31 -13.12 14.31
N GLU A 30 22.94 -11.95 14.18
CA GLU A 30 22.69 -10.74 14.95
C GLU A 30 21.47 -9.94 14.49
N SER A 31 20.83 -10.32 13.38
CA SER A 31 19.61 -9.65 12.90
C SER A 31 18.46 -9.89 13.87
N GLY A 32 17.60 -8.88 14.04
CA GLY A 32 16.39 -9.00 14.86
C GLY A 32 15.40 -10.03 14.30
N VAL A 33 15.36 -10.18 12.97
CA VAL A 33 14.70 -11.29 12.29
C VAL A 33 15.72 -11.98 11.40
N VAL A 34 16.07 -13.22 11.76
CA VAL A 34 17.06 -14.02 11.04
C VAL A 34 16.42 -14.74 9.86
N ILE A 35 16.93 -14.49 8.67
CA ILE A 35 16.47 -15.09 7.41
C ILE A 35 17.50 -16.10 6.94
N LEU A 36 17.16 -17.39 6.96
CA LEU A 36 18.10 -18.48 6.63
C LEU A 36 18.43 -18.61 5.13
N SER A 37 17.85 -17.75 4.30
CA SER A 37 18.08 -17.74 2.86
C SER A 37 19.42 -17.11 2.48
N ASN A 38 20.12 -17.75 1.54
CA ASN A 38 21.32 -17.17 0.92
C ASN A 38 20.99 -15.98 0.00
N ARG A 39 19.71 -15.78 -0.36
CA ARG A 39 19.25 -14.63 -1.14
C ARG A 39 19.07 -13.39 -0.27
N ALA A 40 19.10 -13.52 1.06
CA ALA A 40 19.11 -12.38 1.95
C ALA A 40 20.53 -11.83 2.16
N SER A 41 20.71 -10.51 2.11
CA SER A 41 21.92 -9.84 2.62
C SER A 41 22.07 -10.06 4.13
N ARG A 42 23.28 -9.83 4.67
CA ARG A 42 23.56 -9.93 6.11
C ARG A 42 22.68 -8.98 6.91
N GLU A 43 22.67 -7.73 6.50
CA GLU A 43 21.67 -6.71 6.85
C GLU A 43 20.96 -6.39 5.53
N HIS A 44 19.68 -6.74 5.41
CA HIS A 44 18.97 -6.66 4.14
C HIS A 44 17.98 -5.51 4.12
N ALA A 45 17.14 -5.47 5.13
CA ALA A 45 16.12 -4.47 5.30
C ALA A 45 16.03 -4.12 6.78
N GLN A 46 15.45 -2.98 7.07
CA GLN A 46 15.08 -2.64 8.43
C GLN A 46 13.61 -2.24 8.49
N ILE A 47 13.01 -2.55 9.62
CA ILE A 47 11.73 -2.02 10.02
C ILE A 47 11.96 -0.96 11.07
N ARG A 48 11.45 0.25 10.83
CA ARG A 48 11.51 1.40 11.73
C ARG A 48 10.12 1.72 12.26
N ARG A 49 10.01 1.89 13.57
CA ARG A 49 8.78 2.34 14.25
C ARG A 49 8.92 3.83 14.56
N GLU A 50 8.01 4.63 14.02
CA GLU A 50 7.92 6.06 14.26
C GLU A 50 6.55 6.39 14.87
N GLY A 51 6.49 6.41 16.19
CA GLY A 51 5.23 6.57 16.93
C GLY A 51 4.26 5.42 16.65
N ARG A 52 3.20 5.70 15.89
CA ARG A 52 2.19 4.71 15.47
C ARG A 52 2.40 4.16 14.06
N LYS A 53 3.34 4.72 13.31
CA LYS A 53 3.62 4.27 11.95
C LYS A 53 4.79 3.31 11.98
N VAL A 54 4.75 2.32 11.11
CA VAL A 54 5.83 1.37 10.88
C VAL A 54 6.28 1.54 9.44
N PHE A 55 7.59 1.54 9.21
CA PHE A 55 8.19 1.75 7.90
C PHE A 55 9.18 0.64 7.60
N LEU A 56 9.27 0.26 6.33
CA LEU A 56 10.22 -0.68 5.76
C LEU A 56 11.22 0.07 4.88
N GLU A 57 12.50 -0.20 5.09
CA GLU A 57 13.61 0.39 4.33
C GLU A 57 14.57 -0.71 3.86
N ASP A 58 14.96 -0.67 2.59
CA ASP A 58 16.02 -1.55 2.04
C ASP A 58 17.39 -1.00 2.43
N MET A 59 18.29 -1.87 2.93
CA MET A 59 19.65 -1.50 3.35
C MET A 59 20.68 -1.80 2.25
N GLU A 60 20.44 -1.30 1.04
CA GLU A 60 21.28 -1.54 -0.14
C GLU A 60 21.49 -3.03 -0.42
N SER A 61 20.41 -3.81 -0.29
CA SER A 61 20.49 -5.26 -0.41
C SER A 61 20.77 -5.71 -1.85
N THR A 62 21.36 -6.90 -2.00
CA THR A 62 21.74 -7.41 -3.34
C THR A 62 20.52 -7.74 -4.21
N ASN A 63 19.45 -8.28 -3.61
CA ASN A 63 18.26 -8.71 -4.35
C ASN A 63 17.09 -7.71 -4.25
N GLY A 64 17.22 -6.69 -3.41
CA GLY A 64 16.15 -5.74 -3.12
C GLY A 64 15.10 -6.28 -2.16
N THR A 65 14.39 -5.34 -1.55
CA THR A 65 13.22 -5.55 -0.71
C THR A 65 11.94 -5.21 -1.49
N PHE A 66 10.89 -6.00 -1.32
CA PHE A 66 9.62 -5.80 -2.01
C PHE A 66 8.47 -5.72 -1.01
N LEU A 67 7.52 -4.84 -1.28
CA LEU A 67 6.27 -4.67 -0.55
C LEU A 67 5.12 -4.93 -1.52
N ASN A 68 4.28 -5.92 -1.22
CA ASN A 68 3.17 -6.33 -2.08
C ASN A 68 3.59 -6.56 -3.55
N ASN A 69 4.71 -7.27 -3.74
CA ASN A 69 5.35 -7.57 -5.03
C ASN A 69 5.91 -6.36 -5.81
N GLU A 70 5.85 -5.15 -5.25
CA GLU A 70 6.51 -3.97 -5.82
C GLU A 70 7.83 -3.71 -5.09
N ARG A 71 8.91 -3.45 -5.83
CA ARG A 71 10.21 -3.13 -5.23
C ARG A 71 10.12 -1.76 -4.57
N ILE A 72 10.47 -1.67 -3.29
CA ILE A 72 10.41 -0.39 -2.58
C ILE A 72 11.50 0.57 -3.06
N GLN A 73 11.19 1.87 -3.02
CA GLN A 73 12.15 2.95 -3.25
C GLN A 73 12.20 3.81 -1.98
N GLY A 74 13.33 3.78 -1.26
CA GLY A 74 13.47 4.48 0.01
C GLY A 74 12.61 3.85 1.12
N SER A 75 11.93 4.69 1.91
CA SER A 75 11.12 4.27 3.06
C SER A 75 9.66 4.08 2.65
N ALA A 76 9.11 2.89 2.93
CA ALA A 76 7.73 2.54 2.63
C ALA A 76 6.95 2.27 3.92
N GLN A 77 5.85 2.99 4.17
CA GLN A 77 5.01 2.75 5.35
C GLN A 77 4.38 1.35 5.24
N LEU A 78 4.33 0.56 6.32
CA LEU A 78 3.60 -0.70 6.40
C LEU A 78 2.17 -0.48 6.90
N ARG A 79 1.23 -1.27 6.38
CA ARG A 79 -0.19 -1.37 6.77
C ARG A 79 -0.52 -2.83 7.10
N ASP A 80 -1.48 -3.07 7.97
CA ASP A 80 -1.86 -4.44 8.37
C ASP A 80 -2.18 -5.29 7.13
N GLY A 81 -1.63 -6.51 7.10
CA GLY A 81 -1.80 -7.45 6.00
C GLY A 81 -0.82 -7.27 4.82
N ASP A 82 0.03 -6.24 4.84
CA ASP A 82 1.07 -6.06 3.81
C ASP A 82 2.02 -7.26 3.75
N GLN A 83 2.43 -7.62 2.54
CA GLN A 83 3.42 -8.66 2.30
C GLN A 83 4.80 -8.07 2.07
N VAL A 84 5.77 -8.47 2.89
CA VAL A 84 7.16 -8.02 2.85
C VAL A 84 8.05 -9.17 2.36
N LEU A 85 8.60 -9.05 1.16
CA LEU A 85 9.51 -10.05 0.59
C LEU A 85 10.96 -9.59 0.75
N VAL A 86 11.75 -10.42 1.42
CA VAL A 86 13.19 -10.22 1.66
C VAL A 86 13.95 -11.47 1.20
N GLY A 87 14.77 -11.31 0.17
CA GLY A 87 15.42 -12.45 -0.49
C GLY A 87 14.43 -13.33 -1.24
N ASP A 88 13.98 -14.41 -0.61
CA ASP A 88 12.93 -15.33 -1.08
C ASP A 88 11.93 -15.70 0.03
N VAL A 89 11.96 -14.99 1.15
CA VAL A 89 11.03 -15.19 2.28
C VAL A 89 10.03 -14.04 2.30
N THR A 90 8.74 -14.40 2.23
CA THR A 90 7.63 -13.44 2.34
C THR A 90 7.07 -13.46 3.75
N PHE A 91 7.09 -12.31 4.41
CA PHE A 91 6.46 -12.08 5.70
C PHE A 91 5.13 -11.36 5.51
N THR A 92 4.16 -11.61 6.39
CA THR A 92 2.95 -10.79 6.50
C THR A 92 3.11 -9.84 7.68
N PHE A 93 3.00 -8.54 7.45
CA PHE A 93 2.98 -7.56 8.53
C PHE A 93 1.62 -7.55 9.22
N ARG A 94 1.63 -7.60 10.54
CA ARG A 94 0.44 -7.55 11.39
C ARG A 94 0.54 -6.39 12.37
N ASP A 95 -0.50 -5.57 12.39
CA ASP A 95 -0.65 -4.48 13.35
C ASP A 95 -1.95 -4.68 14.14
N PRO A 96 -1.89 -5.28 15.33
CA PRO A 96 -3.07 -5.60 16.13
C PRO A 96 -3.81 -4.38 16.68
N ASP A 97 -3.27 -3.15 16.54
CA ASP A 97 -3.95 -1.92 16.90
C ASP A 97 -4.76 -1.32 15.73
N THR A 98 -4.55 -1.81 14.50
CA THR A 98 -5.25 -1.36 13.27
C THR A 98 -6.75 -1.60 13.31
N THR A 99 -7.23 -2.60 14.07
CA THR A 99 -8.67 -2.83 14.30
C THR A 99 -9.39 -1.64 14.93
N THR A 100 -8.65 -0.67 15.46
CA THR A 100 -9.24 0.47 16.16
C THR A 100 -9.42 1.71 15.27
N ARG A 101 -8.80 1.81 14.08
CA ARG A 101 -8.81 3.09 13.33
C ARG A 101 -8.40 3.11 11.86
N GLU A 102 -8.42 2.00 11.14
CA GLU A 102 -8.57 2.13 9.69
C GLU A 102 -10.00 2.58 9.39
N SER A 103 -10.13 3.63 8.58
CA SER A 103 -11.41 3.97 7.98
C SER A 103 -11.88 2.70 7.24
N PRO A 104 -13.08 2.18 7.48
CA PRO A 104 -13.58 1.00 6.73
C PRO A 104 -13.73 1.31 5.23
N PHE A 105 -13.50 2.56 4.84
CA PHE A 105 -13.42 2.99 3.46
C PHE A 105 -12.02 2.71 2.92
N PRO A 106 -11.92 1.99 1.79
CA PRO A 106 -10.64 1.68 1.20
C PRO A 106 -9.89 2.97 0.81
N GLU A 107 -8.56 2.96 0.98
CA GLU A 107 -7.71 4.11 0.66
C GLU A 107 -7.46 4.15 -0.85
N LEU A 108 -8.11 5.10 -1.50
CA LEU A 108 -7.91 5.40 -2.92
C LEU A 108 -6.70 6.30 -3.07
N GLU A 109 -5.72 5.86 -3.85
CA GLU A 109 -4.53 6.63 -4.21
C GLU A 109 -4.54 6.84 -5.73
N VAL A 110 -4.53 8.10 -6.19
CA VAL A 110 -4.51 8.42 -7.63
C VAL A 110 -3.19 9.11 -7.99
N ASN A 111 -2.43 8.51 -8.90
CA ASN A 111 -1.27 9.13 -9.54
C ASN A 111 -1.68 9.56 -10.96
N ALA A 112 -2.22 10.78 -11.06
CA ALA A 112 -2.72 11.31 -12.31
C ALA A 112 -1.65 11.37 -13.43
N PRO A 113 -0.39 11.80 -13.16
CA PRO A 113 0.67 11.78 -14.17
C PRO A 113 1.02 10.38 -14.70
N ALA A 114 0.96 9.36 -13.86
CA ALA A 114 1.26 7.97 -14.25
C ALA A 114 0.05 7.24 -14.85
N GLY A 115 -1.16 7.79 -14.76
CA GLY A 115 -2.37 7.09 -15.19
C GLY A 115 -2.78 5.95 -14.25
N GLU A 116 -2.30 5.97 -13.00
CA GLU A 116 -2.48 4.86 -12.06
C GLU A 116 -3.47 5.21 -10.96
N VAL A 117 -4.36 4.26 -10.65
CA VAL A 117 -5.25 4.31 -9.48
C VAL A 117 -5.00 3.05 -8.66
N ARG A 118 -4.72 3.22 -7.38
CA ARG A 118 -4.55 2.13 -6.42
C ARG A 118 -5.67 2.17 -5.38
N LEU A 119 -6.16 1.00 -5.00
CA LEU A 119 -7.06 0.83 -3.87
C LEU A 119 -6.37 -0.05 -2.84
N ASN A 120 -6.11 0.48 -1.64
CA ASN A 120 -5.29 -0.19 -0.63
C ASN A 120 -3.97 -0.71 -1.24
N ARG A 121 -3.27 0.14 -2.01
CA ARG A 121 -2.01 -0.14 -2.74
C ARG A 121 -2.10 -1.12 -3.90
N ARG A 122 -3.26 -1.74 -4.15
CA ARG A 122 -3.46 -2.59 -5.34
C ARG A 122 -3.80 -1.74 -6.55
N LEU A 123 -3.01 -1.86 -7.63
CA LEU A 123 -3.30 -1.22 -8.91
C LEU A 123 -4.64 -1.72 -9.49
N LEU A 124 -5.50 -0.77 -9.86
CA LEU A 124 -6.75 -1.04 -10.55
C LEU A 124 -6.57 -0.84 -12.07
N THR A 125 -7.09 -1.78 -12.85
CA THR A 125 -7.24 -1.60 -14.30
C THR A 125 -8.55 -0.88 -14.55
N LEU A 126 -8.48 0.38 -14.99
CA LEU A 126 -9.63 1.23 -15.26
C LEU A 126 -9.67 1.59 -16.75
N SER A 127 -10.87 1.72 -17.31
CA SER A 127 -11.04 2.40 -18.60
C SER A 127 -10.65 3.88 -18.49
N PRO A 128 -10.35 4.56 -19.62
CA PRO A 128 -10.02 5.99 -19.59
C PRO A 128 -11.07 6.85 -18.88
N LYS A 129 -12.36 6.48 -18.98
CA LYS A 129 -13.48 7.21 -18.36
C LYS A 129 -13.54 6.97 -16.85
N GLU A 130 -13.36 5.73 -16.41
CA GLU A 130 -13.31 5.41 -14.98
C GLU A 130 -12.10 6.06 -14.31
N PHE A 131 -10.94 6.08 -14.99
CA PHE A 131 -9.76 6.80 -14.52
C PHE A 131 -10.03 8.31 -14.40
N ALA A 132 -10.59 8.93 -15.44
CA ALA A 132 -10.91 10.36 -15.43
C ALA A 132 -11.87 10.72 -14.29
N LEU A 133 -12.88 9.87 -14.05
CA LEU A 133 -13.82 10.04 -12.94
C LEU A 133 -13.11 9.93 -11.59
N ALA A 134 -12.31 8.89 -11.38
CA ALA A 134 -11.58 8.66 -10.13
C ALA A 134 -10.60 9.81 -9.84
N ALA A 135 -9.85 10.26 -10.84
CA ALA A 135 -8.92 11.38 -10.72
C ALA A 135 -9.65 12.68 -10.37
N TYR A 136 -10.74 12.99 -11.07
CA TYR A 136 -11.53 14.19 -10.82
C TYR A 136 -12.11 14.21 -9.39
N LEU A 137 -12.69 13.10 -8.93
CA LEU A 137 -13.25 13.00 -7.58
C LEU A 137 -12.16 13.07 -6.51
N TYR A 138 -11.00 12.46 -6.75
CA TYR A 138 -9.86 12.49 -5.83
C TYR A 138 -9.30 13.91 -5.64
N ASP A 139 -9.16 14.68 -6.72
CA ASP A 139 -8.69 16.07 -6.69
C ASP A 139 -9.70 17.02 -6.03
N ASN A 140 -10.99 16.66 -6.07
CA ASN A 140 -12.09 17.43 -5.47
C ASN A 140 -12.62 16.84 -4.16
N ARG A 141 -11.86 15.95 -3.51
CA ARG A 141 -12.26 15.32 -2.24
C ARG A 141 -12.67 16.35 -1.19
N GLY A 142 -13.76 16.07 -0.48
CA GLY A 142 -14.34 16.97 0.52
C GLY A 142 -15.20 18.11 -0.06
N LYS A 143 -15.40 18.16 -1.37
CA LYS A 143 -16.32 19.11 -2.04
C LYS A 143 -17.49 18.35 -2.68
N VAL A 144 -18.60 19.05 -2.87
CA VAL A 144 -19.72 18.55 -3.68
C VAL A 144 -19.41 18.81 -5.15
N CYS A 145 -19.30 17.74 -5.93
CA CYS A 145 -19.13 17.80 -7.39
C CYS A 145 -20.50 17.75 -8.08
N SER A 146 -20.79 18.68 -9.00
CA SER A 146 -22.04 18.62 -9.76
C SER A 146 -21.97 17.56 -10.86
N LYS A 147 -23.14 17.08 -11.31
CA LYS A 147 -23.25 16.16 -12.45
C LYS A 147 -22.56 16.73 -13.70
N ASP A 148 -22.73 18.02 -13.96
CA ASP A 148 -22.16 18.66 -15.14
C ASP A 148 -20.64 18.81 -15.07
N ASP A 149 -20.09 19.06 -13.87
CA ASP A 149 -18.63 19.11 -13.70
C ASP A 149 -18.00 17.74 -13.90
N ILE A 150 -18.61 16.69 -13.35
CA ILE A 150 -18.19 15.29 -13.58
C ILE A 150 -18.33 14.94 -15.06
N GLY A 151 -19.45 15.34 -15.68
CA GLY A 151 -19.72 15.14 -17.11
C GLY A 151 -18.60 15.67 -17.99
N ARG A 152 -18.22 16.94 -17.79
CA ARG A 152 -17.12 17.59 -18.52
C ARG A 152 -15.75 16.97 -18.26
N ALA A 153 -15.51 16.46 -17.05
CA ALA A 153 -14.22 15.86 -16.69
C ALA A 153 -14.03 14.48 -17.32
N VAL A 154 -15.10 13.71 -17.49
CA VAL A 154 -15.04 12.30 -17.94
C VAL A 154 -15.28 12.15 -19.44
N TRP A 155 -16.15 12.99 -20.01
CA TRP A 155 -16.52 12.94 -21.43
C TRP A 155 -16.20 14.29 -22.09
N ALA A 156 -15.23 14.29 -23.02
CA ALA A 156 -14.83 15.51 -23.74
C ALA A 156 -15.97 16.08 -24.60
N GLU A 157 -16.88 15.21 -25.04
CA GLU A 157 -18.08 15.52 -25.80
C GLU A 157 -19.28 15.95 -24.94
N TYR A 158 -19.14 16.08 -23.62
CA TYR A 158 -20.25 16.43 -22.74
C TYR A 158 -20.74 17.86 -23.00
N GLN A 159 -21.87 17.96 -23.70
CA GLN A 159 -22.67 19.17 -23.77
C GLN A 159 -23.65 19.14 -22.59
N SER A 160 -23.81 20.25 -21.85
CA SER A 160 -24.65 20.39 -20.64
C SER A 160 -26.17 20.20 -20.87
N GLY A 161 -26.58 19.21 -21.67
CA GLY A 161 -27.95 19.04 -22.13
C GLY A 161 -28.33 17.64 -22.63
N VAL A 162 -27.57 16.58 -22.34
CA VAL A 162 -28.03 15.21 -22.67
C VAL A 162 -28.77 14.61 -21.47
N PHE A 163 -30.09 14.53 -21.61
CA PHE A 163 -31.03 14.00 -20.64
C PHE A 163 -30.95 12.46 -20.51
N GLU A 164 -31.46 11.95 -19.39
CA GLU A 164 -31.45 10.57 -18.88
C GLU A 164 -32.05 9.44 -19.76
N TYR A 165 -32.24 9.61 -21.07
CA TYR A 165 -32.98 8.63 -21.90
C TYR A 165 -32.16 7.74 -22.82
N GLN A 166 -30.83 7.68 -22.71
CA GLN A 166 -30.00 6.82 -23.59
C GLN A 166 -29.36 5.60 -22.90
N ILE A 167 -29.81 5.23 -21.69
CA ILE A 167 -29.54 3.92 -21.12
C ILE A 167 -30.61 2.93 -21.61
N GLU A 168 -30.66 2.68 -22.92
CA GLU A 168 -31.17 1.42 -23.46
C GLU A 168 -30.31 1.05 -24.66
N ASN A 169 -29.69 -0.14 -24.55
CA ASN A 169 -28.75 -0.82 -25.47
C ASN A 169 -27.26 -0.56 -25.22
N LEU A 170 -26.71 -1.29 -24.25
CA LEU A 170 -25.58 -2.21 -24.42
C LEU A 170 -25.57 -3.24 -23.27
#